data_AF-A0A851NFT5-F1
#
_entry.id   AF-A0A851NFT5-F1
#
_cell.length_a   1.000
_cell.length_b   1.000
_cell.length_c   1.000
_cell.angle_alpha   90.00
_cell.angle_beta   90.00
_cell.angle_gamma   90.00
#
_symmetry.space_group_name_H-M   'P 1'
#
loop_
_entity.id
_entity.type
_entity.pdbx_description
1 polymer ?
#
loop_
_entity_poly.entity_id
_entity_poly.type
_entity_poly.pdbx_seq_one_letter_code
_entity_poly.pdbx_strand_id
1 'polypeptide(L)'
;GKCTRHSPPCPSHTGVRQASARVLVEDGTGEALVLCRNQHVAAVLGLSLLEWEAVQSCVQSRGSMSIQYGEATGTGCVEELEDPVACYLRNLCRSSLICRPILLDFILDRKPSKIL
;
A
#
# COMPACT_ATOMS: atom_id res chain seq x y z
N GLY A 1 1.09 4.51 -18.98
CA GLY A 1 0.72 3.08 -18.95
C GLY A 1 -0.25 2.83 -20.07
N LYS A 2 -0.15 1.69 -20.78
CA LYS A 2 -1.11 1.34 -21.83
C LYS A 2 -2.37 0.78 -21.18
N CYS A 3 -3.55 1.22 -21.63
CA CYS A 3 -4.82 0.68 -21.14
C CYS A 3 -4.94 -0.78 -21.57
N THR A 4 -5.13 -1.69 -20.62
CA THR A 4 -5.35 -3.12 -20.89
C THR A 4 -6.83 -3.44 -21.17
N ARG A 5 -7.73 -2.46 -21.07
CA ARG A 5 -9.16 -2.66 -21.38
C ARG A 5 -9.37 -2.78 -22.88
N HIS A 6 -10.00 -3.86 -23.32
CA HIS A 6 -10.20 -4.15 -24.74
C HIS A 6 -11.52 -3.57 -25.30
N SER A 7 -12.57 -3.43 -24.49
CA SER A 7 -13.85 -2.84 -24.92
C SER A 7 -14.66 -2.23 -23.78
N PRO A 8 -15.31 -1.07 -23.98
CA PRO A 8 -15.05 -0.11 -25.06
C PRO A 8 -13.61 0.44 -25.02
N PRO A 9 -13.06 0.87 -26.18
CA PRO A 9 -11.75 1.49 -26.24
C PRO A 9 -11.69 2.72 -25.34
N CYS A 10 -10.64 2.81 -24.53
CA CYS A 10 -10.43 3.96 -23.66
C CYS A 10 -9.77 5.08 -24.46
N PRO A 11 -10.39 6.27 -24.58
CA PRO A 11 -9.77 7.41 -25.27
C PRO A 11 -8.64 8.06 -24.47
N SER A 12 -8.48 7.70 -23.19
CA SER A 12 -7.46 8.28 -22.31
C SER A 12 -6.14 7.54 -22.43
N HIS A 13 -5.06 8.30 -22.62
CA HIS A 13 -3.67 7.83 -22.52
C HIS A 13 -3.06 8.09 -21.13
N THR A 14 -3.83 8.73 -20.23
CA THR A 14 -3.38 9.09 -18.89
C THR A 14 -3.70 7.96 -17.91
N GLY A 15 -2.65 7.41 -17.30
CA GLY A 15 -2.79 6.44 -16.21
C GLY A 15 -2.74 7.14 -14.85
N VAL A 16 -3.63 6.75 -13.95
CA VAL A 16 -3.60 7.19 -12.54
C VAL A 16 -2.96 6.10 -11.71
N ARG A 17 -2.01 6.47 -10.83
CA ARG A 17 -1.40 5.55 -9.88
C ARG A 17 -2.25 5.53 -8.61
N GLN A 18 -2.52 4.33 -8.09
CA GLN A 18 -3.27 4.15 -6.86
C GLN A 18 -2.44 3.34 -5.87
N ALA A 19 -2.57 3.68 -4.59
CA ALA A 19 -1.97 2.93 -3.50
C ALA A 19 -2.98 2.77 -2.37
N SER A 20 -2.93 1.62 -1.70
CA SER A 20 -3.76 1.32 -0.55
C SER A 20 -2.94 0.55 0.48
N ALA A 21 -3.06 0.93 1.75
CA ALA A 21 -2.46 0.22 2.87
C ALA A 21 -3.49 0.05 3.99
N ARG A 22 -3.44 -1.09 4.67
CA ARG A 22 -4.20 -1.35 5.88
C ARG A 22 -3.22 -1.39 7.04
N VAL A 23 -3.46 -0.58 8.04
CA VAL A 23 -2.56 -0.41 9.19
C VAL A 23 -3.35 -0.72 10.45
N LEU A 24 -2.79 -1.57 11.31
CA LEU A 24 -3.30 -1.78 12.66
C LEU A 24 -2.73 -0.69 13.57
N VAL A 25 -3.60 0.00 14.30
CA VAL A 25 -3.20 1.05 15.23
C VAL A 25 -3.85 0.80 16.58
N GLU A 26 -3.13 1.10 17.65
CA GLU A 26 -3.56 0.92 19.03
C GLU A 26 -3.35 2.24 19.78
N ASP A 27 -4.34 2.66 20.57
CA ASP A 27 -4.28 3.89 21.37
C ASP A 27 -4.22 3.62 22.90
N GLY A 28 -4.05 2.35 23.28
CA GLY A 28 -4.08 1.88 24.67
C GLY A 28 -5.48 1.60 25.21
N THR A 29 -6.54 1.97 24.48
CA THR A 29 -7.93 1.62 24.81
C THR A 29 -8.50 0.53 23.91
N GLY A 30 -7.96 0.41 22.70
CA GLY A 30 -8.28 -0.67 21.79
C GLY A 30 -7.47 -0.58 20.51
N GLU A 31 -7.80 -1.49 19.59
CA GLU A 31 -7.19 -1.58 18.27
C GLU A 31 -8.17 -1.16 17.17
N ALA A 32 -7.66 -0.53 16.12
CA ALA A 32 -8.41 -0.19 14.93
C ALA A 32 -7.64 -0.48 13.64
N LEU A 33 -8.35 -0.88 12.59
CA LEU A 33 -7.79 -1.02 11.26
C LEU A 33 -8.04 0.26 10.46
N VAL A 34 -6.97 0.94 10.04
CA VAL A 34 -7.03 2.17 9.26
C VAL A 34 -6.70 1.88 7.80
N LEU A 35 -7.58 2.32 6.90
CA LEU A 35 -7.36 2.24 5.45
C LEU A 35 -6.73 3.55 4.94
N CYS A 36 -5.46 3.50 4.58
CA CYS A 36 -4.75 4.63 3.98
C CYS A 36 -4.76 4.50 2.45
N ARG A 37 -4.93 5.62 1.75
CA ARG A 37 -4.94 5.67 0.27
C ARG A 37 -3.95 6.70 -0.25
N ASN A 38 -3.33 6.39 -1.40
CA ASN A 38 -2.46 7.29 -2.17
C ASN A 38 -1.38 7.95 -1.30
N GLN A 39 -1.33 9.29 -1.20
CA GLN A 39 -0.32 9.99 -0.41
C GLN A 39 -0.28 9.59 1.08
N HIS A 40 -1.40 9.12 1.64
CA HIS A 40 -1.44 8.67 3.03
C HIS A 40 -0.65 7.36 3.21
N VAL A 41 -0.52 6.54 2.16
CA VAL A 41 0.36 5.36 2.18
C VAL A 41 1.81 5.80 2.31
N ALA A 42 2.24 6.80 1.55
CA ALA A 42 3.59 7.36 1.67
C ALA A 42 3.87 7.89 3.08
N ALA A 43 2.92 8.63 3.64
CA ALA A 43 3.03 9.19 4.99
C ALA A 43 3.14 8.09 6.07
N VAL A 44 2.31 7.05 6.01
CA VAL A 44 2.41 5.91 6.93
C VAL A 44 3.75 5.20 6.78
N LEU A 45 4.19 4.97 5.54
CA LEU A 45 5.49 4.37 5.24
C LEU A 45 6.69 5.28 5.58
N GLY A 46 6.44 6.52 6.02
CA GLY A 46 7.51 7.47 6.36
C GLY A 46 8.39 7.85 5.16
N LEU A 47 7.88 7.72 3.94
CA LEU A 47 8.61 8.02 2.72
C LEU A 47 8.52 9.50 2.39
N SER A 48 9.65 10.10 2.05
CA SER A 48 9.69 11.42 1.43
C SER A 48 9.02 11.40 0.05
N LEU A 49 8.73 12.60 -0.49
CA LEU A 49 8.12 12.73 -1.82
C LEU A 49 8.96 12.01 -2.90
N LEU A 50 10.28 12.16 -2.86
CA LEU A 50 11.20 11.56 -3.84
C LEU A 50 11.23 10.03 -3.72
N GLU A 51 11.28 9.50 -2.49
CA GLU A 51 11.26 8.05 -2.27
C GLU A 51 9.92 7.45 -2.70
N TRP A 52 8.82 8.14 -2.42
CA TRP A 52 7.49 7.71 -2.85
C TRP A 52 7.36 7.68 -4.38
N GLU A 53 7.84 8.72 -5.06
CA GLU A 53 7.86 8.77 -6.52
C GLU A 53 8.71 7.64 -7.13
N ALA A 54 9.86 7.34 -6.53
CA ALA A 54 10.72 6.23 -6.94
C ALA A 54 10.00 4.89 -6.82
N VAL A 55 9.37 4.61 -5.67
CA VAL A 55 8.55 3.39 -5.46
C VAL A 55 7.44 3.31 -6.49
N GLN A 56 6.69 4.40 -6.70
CA GLN A 56 5.61 4.44 -7.67
C GLN A 56 6.08 4.22 -9.12
N SER A 57 7.25 4.73 -9.49
CA SER A 57 7.85 4.54 -10.81
C SER A 57 8.20 3.06 -11.05
N CYS A 58 8.81 2.41 -10.06
CA CYS A 58 9.13 0.99 -10.12
C CYS A 58 7.88 0.11 -10.21
N VAL A 59 6.79 0.47 -9.53
CA VAL A 59 5.52 -0.26 -9.66
C VAL A 59 4.87 0.00 -11.02
N GLN A 60 4.98 1.21 -11.56
CA GLN A 60 4.36 1.57 -12.85
C GLN A 60 4.91 0.74 -14.02
N SER A 61 6.21 0.44 -14.04
CA SER A 61 6.81 -0.42 -15.07
C SER A 61 6.30 -1.86 -15.00
N ARG A 62 5.85 -2.30 -13.82
CA ARG A 62 5.37 -3.66 -13.53
C ARG A 62 3.84 -3.81 -13.64
N GLY A 63 3.08 -2.74 -13.40
CA GLY A 63 1.63 -2.71 -13.43
C GLY A 63 1.00 -2.63 -12.03
N SER A 64 1.20 -3.66 -11.19
CA SER A 64 0.67 -3.71 -9.83
C SER A 64 1.57 -4.50 -8.89
N MET A 65 1.53 -4.16 -7.60
CA MET A 65 2.25 -4.85 -6.54
C MET A 65 1.39 -4.94 -5.28
N SER A 66 1.48 -6.06 -4.57
CA SER A 66 0.86 -6.25 -3.26
C SER A 66 1.86 -6.91 -2.31
N ILE A 67 1.91 -6.42 -1.08
CA ILE A 67 2.71 -7.01 0.00
C ILE A 67 1.76 -7.32 1.17
N GLN A 68 2.00 -8.43 1.88
CA GLN A 68 1.24 -8.79 3.07
C GLN A 68 2.19 -8.89 4.28
N TYR A 69 1.77 -8.34 5.41
CA TYR A 69 2.47 -8.45 6.68
C TYR A 69 2.08 -9.79 7.33
N GLY A 70 3.06 -10.60 7.74
CA GLY A 70 2.83 -11.88 8.43
C GLY A 70 2.86 -13.14 7.57
N GLU A 71 3.10 -13.04 6.26
CA GLU A 71 3.36 -14.22 5.44
C GLU A 71 4.69 -14.84 5.87
N ALA A 72 4.61 -16.04 6.46
CA ALA A 72 5.78 -16.85 6.76
C ALA A 72 6.51 -17.13 5.45
N THR A 73 7.83 -17.03 5.47
CA THR A 73 8.77 -17.37 4.38
C THR A 73 8.75 -18.87 4.05
N GLY A 74 7.58 -19.47 3.87
CA GLY A 74 7.36 -20.91 4.05
C GLY A 74 6.26 -21.54 3.21
N THR A 75 5.81 -20.90 2.13
CA THR A 75 5.05 -21.64 1.10
C THR A 75 5.78 -21.49 -0.22
N GLY A 76 6.36 -22.61 -0.66
CA GLY A 76 7.33 -22.73 -1.73
C GLY A 76 7.05 -21.87 -2.95
N CYS A 77 8.00 -21.00 -3.25
CA CYS A 77 8.39 -20.71 -4.62
C CYS A 77 9.91 -20.62 -4.61
N VAL A 78 10.48 -21.09 -5.71
CA VAL A 78 11.89 -20.97 -6.10
C VAL A 78 12.45 -19.61 -5.66
N GLU A 79 13.76 -19.51 -5.43
CA GLU A 79 14.49 -18.24 -5.37
C GLU A 79 14.34 -17.45 -6.69
N GLU A 80 13.12 -17.09 -7.07
CA GLU A 80 12.83 -15.99 -7.93
C GLU A 80 13.39 -14.80 -7.17
N LEU A 81 14.49 -14.24 -7.69
CA LEU A 81 15.13 -13.03 -7.22
C LEU A 81 14.05 -12.06 -6.76
N GLU A 82 13.82 -11.99 -5.44
CA GLU A 82 12.67 -11.25 -4.92
C GLU A 82 12.73 -9.85 -5.51
N ASP A 83 11.61 -9.38 -6.05
CA ASP A 83 11.57 -8.05 -6.63
C ASP A 83 12.16 -7.05 -5.62
N PRO A 84 13.23 -6.30 -5.98
CA PRO A 84 13.94 -5.47 -5.02
C PRO A 84 13.03 -4.47 -4.30
N VAL A 85 11.97 -4.01 -4.98
CA VAL A 85 10.98 -3.10 -4.41
C VAL A 85 10.03 -3.82 -3.46
N ALA A 86 9.55 -5.01 -3.79
CA ALA A 86 8.78 -5.85 -2.88
C ALA A 86 9.59 -6.19 -1.61
N CYS A 87 10.87 -6.56 -1.76
CA CYS A 87 11.76 -6.84 -0.64
C CYS A 87 11.99 -5.59 0.23
N TYR A 88 12.30 -4.45 -0.39
CA TYR A 88 12.42 -3.16 0.29
C TYR A 88 11.16 -2.81 1.10
N LEU A 89 9.98 -2.85 0.47
CA LEU A 89 8.73 -2.49 1.14
C LEU A 89 8.38 -3.46 2.26
N ARG A 90 8.64 -4.76 2.09
CA ARG A 90 8.40 -5.75 3.14
C ARG A 90 9.30 -5.53 4.35
N ASN A 91 10.58 -5.22 4.12
CA ASN A 91 11.52 -4.89 5.19
C ASN A 91 11.16 -3.57 5.86
N LEU A 92 10.73 -2.56 5.08
CA LEU A 92 10.23 -1.30 5.60
C LEU A 92 9.04 -1.52 6.52
N CYS A 93 8.02 -2.29 6.11
CA CYS A 93 6.85 -2.61 6.93
C CYS A 93 7.17 -3.38 8.23
N ARG A 94 8.35 -4.01 8.34
CA ARG A 94 8.83 -4.68 9.56
C ARG A 94 9.77 -3.82 10.40
N SER A 95 10.17 -2.66 9.89
CA SER A 95 11.10 -1.75 10.54
C SER A 95 10.41 -0.95 11.65
N SER A 96 11.16 -0.65 12.71
CA SER A 96 10.75 0.29 13.76
C SER A 96 10.51 1.72 13.25
N LEU A 97 10.97 2.04 12.03
CA LEU A 97 10.65 3.28 11.35
C LEU A 97 9.14 3.41 11.06
N ILE A 98 8.44 2.29 10.86
CA ILE A 98 6.99 2.26 10.59
C ILE A 98 6.20 2.08 11.88
N CYS A 99 6.67 1.22 12.77
CA CYS A 99 6.08 1.01 14.10
C CYS A 99 6.45 2.16 15.05
N ARG A 100 5.96 3.36 14.73
CA ARG A 100 6.21 4.61 15.46
C ARG A 100 4.89 5.20 15.98
N PRO A 101 4.92 6.03 17.04
CA PRO A 101 3.77 6.82 17.44
C PRO A 101 3.31 7.74 16.30
N ILE A 102 2.00 7.80 16.07
CA ILE A 102 1.38 8.65 15.04
C ILE A 102 0.17 9.38 15.60
N LEU A 103 -0.09 10.57 15.07
CA LEU A 103 -1.37 11.26 15.25
C LEU A 103 -2.24 10.97 14.02
N LEU A 104 -3.48 10.55 14.25
CA LEU A 104 -4.41 10.21 13.18
C LEU A 104 -5.58 11.20 13.17
N ASP A 105 -5.90 11.70 11.97
CA ASP A 105 -7.21 12.22 11.64
C ASP A 105 -7.90 11.18 10.74
N PHE A 106 -9.07 10.70 11.16
CA PHE A 106 -9.73 9.56 10.53
C PHE A 106 -11.25 9.72 10.48
N ILE A 107 -11.85 8.99 9.55
CA ILE A 107 -13.30 8.89 9.38
C ILE A 107 -13.67 7.42 9.46
N LEU A 108 -14.76 7.11 10.15
CA LEU A 108 -15.28 5.75 10.20
C LEU A 108 -15.79 5.32 8.82
N ASP A 109 -15.22 4.25 8.29
CA ASP A 109 -15.69 3.60 7.07
C ASP A 109 -16.95 2.77 7.35
N ARG A 110 -18.04 3.46 7.68
CA ARG A 110 -19.38 2.86 7.83
C ARG A 110 -20.19 3.19 6.58
N LYS A 111 -20.74 2.16 5.93
CA LYS A 111 -21.84 2.39 4.99
C LYS A 111 -23.04 2.93 5.79
N PRO A 112 -23.56 4.12 5.49
CA PRO A 112 -24.60 4.78 6.30
C PRO A 112 -25.92 3.99 6.36
N SER A 113 -26.10 2.99 5.51
CA SER A 113 -27.31 2.16 5.39
C SER A 113 -27.30 0.87 6.21
N LYS A 114 -26.24 0.58 6.99
CA LYS A 114 -26.26 -0.56 7.92
C LYS A 114 -26.69 -0.10 9.31
N ILE A 115 -27.98 -0.25 9.60
CA ILE A 115 -28.49 -0.20 10.98
C ILE A 115 -27.95 -1.43 11.69
N LEU A 116 -27.34 -1.21 12.85
CA LEU A 116 -26.69 -2.23 13.68
C LEU A 116 -27.72 -3.02 14.47
#